data_AF-A0A954X202-F1
#
_entry.id   AF-A0A954X202-F1
#
_cell.length_a   1.000
_cell.length_b   1.000
_cell.length_c   1.000
_cell.angle_alpha   90.00
_cell.angle_beta   90.00
_cell.angle_gamma   90.00
#
_symmetry.space_group_name_H-M   'P 1'
#
loop_
_entity.id
_entity.type
_entity.pdbx_description
1 polymer ?
#
loop_
_entity_poly.entity_id
_entity_poly.type
_entity_poly.pdbx_seq_one_letter_code
_entity_poly.pdbx_strand_id
1 'polypeptide(L)' 'MMPHHAPPRSEAKELSELPLSALRQRLECGEEGLESNDARQRLTRFGYNELAEKNVNPLLKFLSY' A
#
# COMPACT_ATOMS: atom_id res chain seq x y z
N MET A 1 -14.46 -2.64 5.45
CA MET A 1 -13.19 -3.26 5.05
C MET A 1 -12.84 -2.67 3.69
N MET A 2 -11.92 -1.70 3.65
CA MET A 2 -11.55 -0.99 2.42
C MET A 2 -10.49 -1.79 1.67
N PRO A 3 -10.52 -1.87 0.32
CA PRO A 3 -9.52 -2.58 -0.46
C PRO A 3 -8.14 -1.91 -0.35
N HIS A 4 -7.08 -2.71 -0.17
CA HIS A 4 -5.69 -2.25 -0.25
C HIS A 4 -5.45 -1.61 -1.62
N HIS A 5 -5.27 -0.29 -1.64
CA HIS A 5 -5.17 0.51 -2.85
C HIS A 5 -3.71 0.48 -3.36
N ALA A 6 -3.34 -0.61 -4.03
CA ALA A 6 -2.19 -0.54 -4.93
C ALA A 6 -2.57 0.43 -6.08
N PRO A 7 -1.78 1.45 -6.38
CA PRO A 7 -2.09 2.36 -7.47
C PRO A 7 -2.17 1.57 -8.78
N PRO A 8 -3.07 1.94 -9.70
CA PRO A 8 -3.09 1.33 -11.02
C PRO A 8 -1.71 1.43 -11.66
N ARG A 9 -1.31 0.40 -12.42
CA ARG A 9 0.05 0.24 -12.96
C ARG A 9 0.55 1.45 -13.77
N SER A 10 -0.36 2.27 -14.30
CA SER A 10 -0.07 3.56 -14.94
C SER A 10 0.46 4.61 -13.97
N GLU A 11 -0.19 4.80 -12.82
CA GLU A 11 0.19 5.79 -11.82
C GLU A 11 1.54 5.47 -11.16
N ALA A 12 1.82 4.18 -10.92
CA ALA A 12 3.13 3.77 -10.39
C ALA A 12 4.27 4.13 -11.35
N LYS A 13 4.03 4.02 -12.66
CA LYS A 13 5.00 4.38 -13.69
C LYS A 13 5.22 5.90 -13.75
N GLU A 14 4.14 6.67 -13.66
CA GLU A 14 4.18 8.14 -13.56
C GLU A 14 4.97 8.61 -12.33
N LEU A 15 4.78 7.96 -11.17
CA LEU A 15 5.53 8.27 -9.94
C LEU A 15 7.03 7.99 -10.07
N SER A 16 7.40 6.99 -10.87
CA SER A 16 8.81 6.60 -11.08
C SER A 16 9.60 7.62 -11.92
N GLU A 17 8.91 8.39 -12.74
CA GLU A 17 9.49 9.35 -13.69
C GLU A 17 9.55 10.78 -13.13
N LEU A 18 8.93 11.05 -11.96
CA LEU A 18 8.90 12.36 -11.33
C LEU A 18 10.25 12.76 -10.71
N PRO A 19 10.64 14.05 -10.76
CA PRO A 19 11.78 14.55 -10.01
C PRO A 19 11.52 14.46 -8.50
N LEU A 20 12.57 14.27 -7.71
CA LEU A 20 12.48 14.01 -6.26
C LEU A 20 11.69 15.07 -5.47
N SER A 21 11.76 16.34 -5.85
CA SER A 21 10.98 17.42 -5.22
C SER A 21 9.47 17.24 -5.45
N ALA A 22 9.07 16.97 -6.70
CA ALA A 22 7.68 16.73 -7.06
C ALA A 22 7.14 15.42 -6.47
N LEU A 23 7.98 14.38 -6.43
CA LEU A 23 7.64 13.10 -5.81
C LEU A 23 7.35 13.26 -4.31
N ARG A 24 8.18 14.01 -3.59
CA ARG A 24 7.99 14.27 -2.15
C ARG A 24 6.71 15.06 -1.87
N GLN A 25 6.42 16.05 -2.71
CA GLN A 25 5.16 16.79 -2.61
C GLN A 25 3.95 15.90 -2.90
N ARG A 26 4.04 15.03 -3.92
CA ARG A 26 2.98 14.08 -4.29
C ARG A 26 2.73 13.01 -3.22
N LEU A 27 3.78 12.58 -2.51
CA LEU A 27 3.73 11.57 -1.44
C LEU A 27 3.56 12.20 -0.04
N GLU A 28 3.42 13.52 0.04
CA GLU A 28 3.27 14.29 1.28
C GLU A 28 4.36 13.91 2.31
N CYS A 29 5.62 13.89 1.87
CA CYS A 29 6.77 13.49 2.68
C CYS A 29 7.82 14.61 2.71
N GLY A 30 8.44 14.82 3.87
CA GLY A 30 9.53 15.77 4.04
C GLY A 30 10.87 15.25 3.50
N GLU A 31 11.91 16.09 3.57
CA GLU A 31 13.30 15.67 3.31
C GLU A 31 13.76 14.62 4.34
N GLU A 32 13.39 14.81 5.61
CA GLU A 32 13.77 13.93 6.72
C GLU A 32 12.82 12.74 6.91
N GLY A 33 11.81 12.60 6.05
CA GLY A 33 10.84 11.52 6.09
C GLY A 33 9.45 11.94 6.59
N LEU A 34 8.74 10.98 7.17
CA LEU A 34 7.38 11.15 7.70
C LEU A 34 7.40 11.48 9.18
N GLU A 35 6.53 12.41 9.59
CA GLU A 35 6.30 12.66 11.00
C GLU A 35 5.57 11.46 11.63
N SER A 36 5.82 11.23 12.93
CA SER A 36 5.22 10.11 13.67
C SER A 36 3.68 10.12 13.65
N ASN A 37 3.06 11.29 13.63
CA ASN A 37 1.61 11.42 13.53
C ASN A 37 1.10 10.98 12.14
N ASP A 38 1.74 11.45 11.07
CA ASP A 38 1.36 11.11 9.69
C ASP A 38 1.53 9.61 9.42
N ALA A 39 2.60 9.00 9.94
CA ALA A 39 2.81 7.56 9.84
C ALA A 39 1.66 6.76 10.47
N ARG A 40 1.17 7.19 11.64
CA ARG A 40 0.03 6.54 12.32
C ARG A 40 -1.28 6.70 11.54
N GLN A 41 -1.52 7.89 10.99
CA GLN A 41 -2.69 8.15 10.15
C GLN A 41 -2.67 7.27 8.90
N ARG A 42 -1.51 7.14 8.24
CA ARG A 42 -1.33 6.26 7.07
C ARG A 42 -1.55 4.80 7.41
N LEU A 43 -0.98 4.30 8.50
CA LEU A 43 -1.20 2.92 8.97
C LEU A 43 -2.69 2.65 9.22
N THR A 44 -3.41 3.60 9.82
CA THR A 44 -4.85 3.47 10.07
C THR A 44 -5.65 3.49 8.75
N ARG A 45 -5.23 4.31 7.78
CA ARG A 45 -5.93 4.49 6.50
C ARG A 45 -5.71 3.33 5.52
N PHE A 46 -4.48 2.85 5.42
CA PHE A 46 -4.06 1.89 4.39
C PHE A 46 -3.85 0.46 4.93
N GLY A 47 -3.71 0.31 6.25
CA GLY A 47 -3.35 -0.95 6.88
C GLY A 47 -1.85 -1.23 6.82
N TYR A 48 -1.45 -2.37 7.37
CA TYR A 48 -0.07 -2.85 7.30
C TYR A 48 0.29 -3.29 5.89
N ASN A 49 1.54 -3.06 5.50
CA ASN A 49 2.09 -3.56 4.24
C ASN A 49 2.54 -5.01 4.41
N GLU A 50 1.57 -5.92 4.50
CA GLU A 50 1.82 -7.36 4.65
C GLU A 50 1.11 -8.16 3.55
N LEU A 51 1.71 -9.30 3.19
CA LEU A 51 1.07 -10.23 2.28
C LEU A 51 -0.03 -10.98 3.03
N ALA A 52 -1.27 -10.85 2.57
CA ALA A 52 -2.40 -11.54 3.18
C ALA A 52 -2.20 -13.06 3.12
N GLU A 53 -2.26 -13.71 4.27
CA GLU A 53 -2.18 -15.15 4.37
C GLU A 53 -3.44 -15.80 3.78
N LYS A 54 -3.25 -16.61 2.74
CA LYS A 54 -4.35 -17.33 2.10
C LYS A 54 -4.70 -18.55 2.95
N ASN A 55 -5.63 -18.36 3.86
CA ASN A 55 -6.24 -19.45 4.58
C ASN A 55 -7.22 -20.20 3.67
N VAL A 56 -6.86 -21.43 3.30
CA VAL A 56 -7.71 -22.30 2.49
C VAL A 56 -8.31 -23.35 3.41
N ASN A 57 -9.63 -23.46 3.44
CA ASN A 57 -10.29 -24.51 4.23
C ASN A 57 -9.93 -25.89 3.63
N PRO A 58 -9.26 -26.78 4.37
CA PRO A 58 -8.78 -28.06 3.85
C PRO A 58 -9.93 -28.96 3.37
N LEU A 59 -11.09 -28.92 4.02
CA LEU A 59 -12.27 -29.70 3.60
C LEU A 59 -12.84 -29.19 2.28
N LEU A 60 -12.98 -27.87 2.13
CA LEU A 60 -13.46 -27.29 0.87
C LEU A 60 -12.46 -27.53 -0.28
N LYS A 61 -11.15 -27.43 -0.01
CA LYS A 61 -10.10 -27.74 -0.99
C LYS A 61 -10.14 -29.19 -1.45
N PHE A 62 -10.44 -30.13 -0.54
CA PHE A 62 -10.59 -31.54 -0.86
C PHE A 62 -11.83 -31.81 -1.72
N LEU A 63 -12.97 -31.19 -1.41
CA LEU A 63 -14.24 -31.38 -2.15
C LEU A 63 -14.27 -30.71 -3.53
N SER A 64 -13.31 -29.83 -3.84
CA SER A 64 -13.21 -29.14 -5.13
C SER A 64 -12.36 -29.88 -6.18
N TYR A 65 -11.81 -31.05 -5.84
CA TYR A 65 -10.99 -31.90 -6.73
C TYR A 65 -11.83 -33.00 -7.37
#